data_AF-A0A0R2L0D0-F1
#
_entry.id   AF-A0A0R2L0D0-F1
#
_cell.length_a   1.000
_cell.length_b   1.000
_cell.length_c   1.000
_cell.angle_alpha   90.00
_cell.angle_beta   90.00
_cell.angle_gamma   90.00
#
_symmetry.space_group_name_H-M   'P 1'
#
loop_
_entity.id
_entity.type
_entity.pdbx_description
1 polymer ?
#
loop_
_entity_poly.entity_id
_entity_poly.type
_entity_poly.pdbx_seq_one_letter_code
_entity_poly.pdbx_strand_id
1 'polypeptide(L)' 'MSKKLENIDIEVNELKGKNLPTWEVIIPNKKSIGLIEKVEGRYRATTTKTSNILFANSLESSINDLLSYFTLHEK' A
#
# COMPACT_ATOMS: atom_id res chain seq x y z
N MET A 1 -0.90 10.21 -22.70
CA MET A 1 -2.30 9.80 -22.46
C MET A 1 -2.44 9.44 -20.99
N SER A 2 -3.14 10.26 -20.20
CA SER A 2 -3.37 9.96 -18.78
C SER A 2 -4.40 8.85 -18.68
N LYS A 3 -3.95 7.63 -18.34
CA LYS A 3 -4.87 6.57 -17.92
C LYS A 3 -5.54 7.05 -16.64
N LYS A 4 -6.84 7.35 -16.70
CA LYS A 4 -7.68 7.42 -15.49
C LYS A 4 -7.44 6.10 -14.77
N LEU A 5 -6.87 6.16 -13.56
CA LEU A 5 -6.93 5.01 -12.68
C LEU A 5 -8.41 4.65 -12.57
N GLU A 6 -8.76 3.42 -12.95
CA GLU A 6 -10.04 2.85 -12.56
C GLU A 6 -10.17 3.08 -11.06
N ASN A 7 -11.35 3.47 -10.56
CA ASN A 7 -11.58 3.60 -9.13
C ASN A 7 -11.45 2.20 -8.52
N ILE A 8 -10.23 1.83 -8.15
CA ILE A 8 -9.95 0.60 -7.42
C ILE A 8 -10.40 0.91 -6.00
N ASP A 9 -11.53 0.35 -5.59
CA ASP A 9 -11.90 0.32 -4.19
C ASP A 9 -10.74 -0.31 -3.41
N ILE A 10 -10.28 0.40 -2.39
CA ILE A 10 -9.25 -0.07 -1.47
C ILE A 10 -9.77 0.04 -0.05
N GLU A 11 -9.39 -0.93 0.77
CA GLU A 11 -9.56 -0.84 2.21
C GLU A 11 -8.19 -0.75 2.86
N VAL A 12 -8.08 0.14 3.85
CA VAL A 12 -6.87 0.34 4.63
C VAL A 12 -7.19 -0.01 6.07
N ASN A 13 -6.65 -1.14 6.52
CA ASN A 13 -6.92 -1.69 7.84
C ASN A 13 -5.73 -1.43 8.76
N GLU A 14 -5.94 -0.72 9.85
CA GLU A 14 -4.90 -0.56 10.87
C GLU A 14 -4.71 -1.87 11.65
N LEU A 15 -3.47 -2.40 11.64
CA LEU A 15 -3.11 -3.61 12.34
C LEU A 15 -2.78 -3.28 13.81
N LYS A 16 -3.70 -3.66 14.70
CA LYS A 16 -3.54 -3.49 16.14
C LYS A 16 -2.55 -4.52 16.71
N GLY A 17 -1.83 -4.14 17.77
CA GLY A 17 -0.87 -5.03 18.46
C GLY A 17 0.51 -5.13 17.79
N LYS A 18 0.80 -4.25 16.83
CA LYS A 18 2.15 -4.10 16.26
C LYS A 18 2.96 -3.08 17.05
N ASN A 19 4.28 -3.29 17.08
CA ASN A 19 5.22 -2.43 17.80
C ASN A 19 5.37 -1.04 17.14
N LEU A 20 5.02 -0.95 15.86
CA LEU A 20 4.96 0.29 15.08
C LEU A 20 3.54 0.45 14.52
N PRO A 21 3.08 1.68 14.25
CA PRO A 21 1.85 1.90 13.50
C PRO A 21 1.95 1.21 12.13
N THR A 22 1.06 0.24 11.89
CA THR A 22 1.06 -0.57 10.69
C THR A 22 -0.34 -0.58 10.10
N TRP A 23 -0.43 -0.41 8.79
CA TRP A 23 -1.65 -0.51 8.02
C TRP A 23 -1.51 -1.59 6.95
N GLU A 24 -2.54 -2.37 6.76
CA GLU A 24 -2.66 -3.30 5.65
C GLU A 24 -3.54 -2.67 4.58
N VAL A 25 -3.05 -2.70 3.33
CA VAL A 25 -3.82 -2.23 2.17
C VAL A 25 -4.33 -3.44 1.41
N ILE A 26 -5.65 -3.53 1.28
CA ILE A 26 -6.33 -4.62 0.58
C ILE A 26 -7.18 -4.08 -0.56
N ILE A 27 -7.27 -4.84 -1.65
CA ILE A 27 -8.31 -4.65 -2.64
C ILE A 27 -9.44 -5.63 -2.31
N PRO A 28 -10.67 -5.12 -2.00
CA PRO A 28 -11.81 -5.96 -1.69
C PRO A 28 -12.04 -7.00 -2.79
N ASN A 29 -12.39 -8.22 -2.40
CA ASN A 29 -12.61 -9.37 -3.32
C ASN A 29 -11.38 -9.82 -4.13
N LYS A 30 -10.19 -9.25 -3.92
CA LYS A 30 -8.95 -9.73 -4.54
C LYS A 30 -7.98 -10.27 -3.50
N LYS A 31 -7.22 -9.39 -2.86
CA LYS A 31 -6.12 -9.75 -1.93
C LYS A 31 -5.49 -8.50 -1.32
N SER A 32 -4.70 -8.74 -0.26
CA SER A 32 -3.76 -7.78 0.31
C SER A 32 -2.66 -7.43 -0.70
N ILE A 33 -2.50 -6.13 -1.00
CA ILE A 33 -1.52 -5.63 -1.97
C ILE A 33 -0.22 -5.15 -1.31
N GLY A 34 -0.27 -4.87 0.00
CA GLY A 34 0.92 -4.58 0.78
C GLY A 34 0.62 -4.13 2.20
N LEU A 35 1.70 -3.99 2.97
CA LEU A 35 1.71 -3.47 4.33
C LEU A 35 2.43 -2.13 4.35
N ILE A 36 1.95 -1.19 5.15
CA ILE A 36 2.56 0.12 5.35
C ILE A 36 2.92 0.24 6.82
N GLU A 37 4.17 0.54 7.12
CA GLU A 37 4.66 0.72 8.49
C GLU A 37 5.20 2.13 8.67
N LYS A 38 4.87 2.78 9.78
CA LYS A 38 5.49 4.07 10.13
C LYS A 38 6.84 3.83 10.79
N VAL A 39 7.91 4.15 10.09
CA VAL A 39 9.31 3.94 10.53
C VAL A 39 10.04 5.28 10.44
N GLU A 40 10.61 5.75 11.55
CA GLU A 40 11.47 6.94 11.62
C GLU A 40 10.87 8.19 10.94
N GLY A 41 9.56 8.41 11.11
CA GLY A 41 8.87 9.57 10.54
C GLY A 41 8.47 9.44 9.06
N ARG A 42 8.75 8.29 8.42
CA ARG A 42 8.30 7.95 7.06
C ARG A 42 7.36 6.76 7.07
N TYR A 43 6.70 6.54 5.93
CA TYR A 43 5.82 5.40 5.69
C TYR A 43 6.53 4.42 4.75
N ARG A 44 6.83 3.23 5.27
CA ARG A 44 7.44 2.12 4.54
C ARG A 44 6.35 1.19 4.03
N ALA A 45 6.04 1.28 2.75
CA ALA A 45 5.20 0.31 2.05
C ALA A 45 6.02 -0.92 1.66
N THR A 46 5.50 -2.11 1.92
CA THR A 46 6.06 -3.40 1.52
C THR A 46 5.03 -4.16 0.72
N THR A 47 5.34 -4.46 -0.54
CA THR A 47 4.44 -5.18 -1.45
C THR A 47 4.38 -6.66 -1.12
N THR A 48 3.20 -7.29 -1.22
CA THR A 48 3.01 -8.68 -0.81
C THR A 48 3.66 -9.70 -1.76
N LYS A 49 3.70 -9.42 -3.06
CA LYS A 49 4.16 -10.38 -4.08
C LYS A 49 5.67 -10.42 -4.26
N THR A 50 6.30 -9.26 -4.31
CA THR A 50 7.73 -9.12 -4.63
C THR A 50 8.57 -8.69 -3.44
N SER A 51 7.94 -8.45 -2.27
CA SER A 51 8.59 -7.88 -1.09
C SER A 51 9.35 -6.59 -1.39
N ASN A 52 8.98 -5.88 -2.46
CA ASN A 52 9.57 -4.61 -2.81
C ASN A 52 9.16 -3.55 -1.77
N ILE A 53 10.10 -2.69 -1.41
CA ILE A 53 9.96 -1.68 -0.37
C ILE A 53 9.91 -0.30 -1.01
N LEU A 54 8.88 0.47 -0.68
CA LEU A 54 8.63 1.83 -1.13
C LEU A 54 8.56 2.76 0.08
N PHE A 55 9.11 3.97 -0.03
CA PHE A 55 9.10 4.95 1.05
C PHE A 55 8.34 6.21 0.63
N ALA A 56 7.49 6.68 1.52
CA ALA A 56 6.69 7.88 1.31
C ALA A 56 6.66 8.77 2.56
N ASN A 57 6.37 10.04 2.36
CA ASN A 57 6.27 11.04 3.43
C ASN A 57 4.90 11.03 4.13
N SER A 58 3.88 10.43 3.51
CA SER A 58 2.53 10.32 4.06
C SER A 58 1.94 8.93 3.80
N LEU A 59 0.94 8.56 4.59
CA LEU A 59 0.20 7.30 4.42
C LEU A 59 -0.48 7.25 3.05
N GLU A 60 -1.13 8.35 2.65
CA GLU A 60 -1.84 8.45 1.38
C GLU A 60 -0.89 8.29 0.16
N SER A 61 0.28 8.93 0.20
CA SER A 61 1.29 8.73 -0.85
C SER A 61 1.78 7.27 -0.89
N SER A 62 1.98 6.65 0.28
CA SER A 62 2.40 5.25 0.38
C SER A 62 1.37 4.28 -0.21
N ILE A 63 0.08 4.54 0.03
CA ILE A 63 -1.04 3.78 -0.55
C ILE A 63 -1.07 3.94 -2.08
N ASN A 64 -0.93 5.17 -2.58
CA ASN A 64 -0.92 5.45 -4.02
C ASN A 64 0.26 4.78 -4.72
N ASP A 65 1.44 4.76 -4.09
CA ASP A 65 2.62 4.06 -4.60
C ASP A 65 2.38 2.54 -4.67
N LEU A 66 1.79 1.93 -3.63
CA LEU A 66 1.39 0.51 -3.63
C LEU A 66 0.39 0.19 -4.74
N LEU A 67 -0.62 1.03 -4.92
CA LEU A 67 -1.64 0.85 -5.95
C LEU A 67 -1.06 0.97 -7.36
N SER A 68 -0.18 1.94 -7.55
CA SER A 68 0.52 2.15 -8.82
C SER A 68 1.41 0.95 -9.14
N TYR A 69 2.16 0.46 -8.15
CA TYR A 69 2.98 -0.74 -8.29
C TYR A 69 2.14 -1.98 -8.63
N PHE A 70 1.04 -2.21 -7.91
CA PHE A 70 0.11 -3.30 -8.19
C PHE A 70 -0.45 -3.21 -9.61
N THR A 71 -0.88 -2.03 -10.05
CA THR A 71 -1.44 -1.84 -11.39
C THR A 71 -0.42 -2.09 -12.51
N LEU A 72 0.85 -1.79 -12.27
CA LEU A 72 1.93 -1.97 -13.26
C LEU A 72 2.49 -3.40 -13.32
N HIS A 73 2.53 -4.10 -12.19
CA HIS A 73 3.23 -5.39 -12.06
C HIS A 73 2.31 -6.61 -11.80
N GLU A 74 1.04 -6.40 -11.45
CA GLU A 74 0.09 -7.46 -11.10
C GLU A 74 -1.18 -7.50 -11.95
N LYS A 75 -1.31 -6.65 -12.98
CA LYS A 75 -2.43 -6.73 -13.94
C LYS A 75 -2.26 -7.90 -14.91
#